data_AF-A0A5N1JVF3-F1
#
_entry.id   AF-A0A5N1JVF3-F1
#
_cell.length_a   1.000
_cell.length_b   1.000
_cell.length_c   1.000
_cell.angle_alpha   90.00
_cell.angle_beta   90.00
_cell.angle_gamma   90.00
#
_symmetry.space_group_name_H-M   'P 1'
#
loop_
_entity.id
_entity.type
_entity.pdbx_description
1 polymer ?
#
loop_
_entity_poly.entity_id
_entity_poly.type
_entity_poly.pdbx_seq_one_letter_code
_entity_poly.pdbx_strand_id
1 'polypeptide(L)'
;MVEVFKTNVWDTRHANRLLDLIHQTFTHYTANFDLEDCDRILRIHSSTGLVEPGFVISLVQDFGFTAEVLPDDVPLNQPVF
;
A
#
# COMPACT_ATOMS: atom_id res chain seq x y z
N MET A 1 -1.79 12.75 1.91
CA MET A 1 -1.21 12.06 0.73
C MET A 1 -1.59 10.60 0.82
N VAL A 2 -1.96 9.97 -0.30
CA VAL A 2 -2.25 8.54 -0.35
C VAL A 2 -1.26 7.91 -1.31
N GLU A 3 -0.65 6.80 -0.90
CA GLU A 3 0.22 5.98 -1.73
C GLU A 3 -0.42 4.60 -1.83
N VAL A 4 -0.41 4.04 -3.05
CA VAL A 4 -1.04 2.75 -3.35
C VAL A 4 0.06 1.75 -3.68
N PHE A 5 -0.03 0.56 -3.08
CA PHE A 5 0.92 -0.51 -3.31
C PHE A 5 0.18 -1.75 -3.79
N LYS A 6 0.71 -2.41 -4.82
CA LYS A 6 0.34 -3.78 -5.17
C LYS A 6 1.11 -4.75 -4.30
N THR A 7 0.43 -5.78 -3.81
CA THR A 7 1.05 -6.77 -2.92
C THR A 7 0.73 -8.20 -3.35
N ASN A 8 1.43 -9.17 -2.76
CA ASN A 8 1.09 -10.58 -2.87
C ASN A 8 0.38 -11.13 -1.62
N VAL A 9 -0.12 -10.27 -0.74
CA VAL A 9 -0.84 -10.64 0.48
C VAL A 9 -2.26 -11.07 0.11
N TRP A 10 -2.64 -12.31 0.42
CA TRP A 10 -3.95 -12.87 0.08
C TRP A 10 -4.77 -13.36 1.28
N ASP A 11 -4.12 -13.55 2.44
CA ASP A 11 -4.77 -14.02 3.67
C ASP A 11 -5.05 -12.81 4.58
N THR A 12 -6.30 -12.69 5.02
CA THR A 12 -6.76 -11.60 5.87
C THR A 12 -6.02 -11.49 7.20
N ARG A 13 -5.52 -12.61 7.76
CA ARG A 13 -4.75 -12.59 9.02
C ARG A 13 -3.38 -11.98 8.79
N HIS A 14 -2.73 -12.26 7.66
CA HIS A 14 -1.48 -11.61 7.29
C HIS A 14 -1.68 -10.12 7.00
N ALA A 15 -2.75 -9.76 6.29
CA ALA A 15 -3.13 -8.37 6.06
C ALA A 15 -3.31 -7.61 7.38
N ASN A 16 -4.11 -8.14 8.31
CA ASN A 16 -4.34 -7.50 9.61
C ASN A 16 -3.04 -7.32 10.42
N ARG A 17 -2.16 -8.32 10.43
CA ARG A 17 -0.85 -8.18 11.11
C ARG A 17 0.03 -7.10 10.49
N LEU A 18 0.02 -6.99 9.16
CA LEU A 18 0.75 -5.93 8.47
C LEU A 18 0.16 -4.56 8.77
N LEU A 19 -1.17 -4.42 8.85
CA LEU A 19 -1.82 -3.17 9.26
C LEU A 19 -1.38 -2.76 10.67
N ASP A 20 -1.43 -3.70 11.63
CA ASP A 20 -1.00 -3.46 13.00
C ASP A 20 0.47 -3.03 13.06
N LEU A 21 1.34 -3.70 12.28
CA LEU A 21 2.77 -3.38 12.21
C LEU A 21 3.03 -1.99 11.60
N ILE A 22 2.32 -1.64 10.53
CA ILE A 22 2.42 -0.32 9.89
C ILE A 22 1.99 0.77 10.88
N HIS A 23 0.84 0.61 11.55
CA HIS A 23 0.34 1.60 12.51
C HIS A 23 1.23 1.71 13.76
N GLN A 24 1.86 0.62 14.19
CA GLN A 24 2.84 0.64 15.30
C GLN A 24 4.16 1.32 14.91
N THR A 25 4.60 1.15 13.66
CA THR A 25 5.86 1.71 13.17
C THR A 25 5.72 3.18 12.80
N PHE A 26 4.57 3.56 12.22
CA PHE A 26 4.30 4.89 11.71
C PHE A 26 3.00 5.45 12.29
N THR A 27 3.12 6.23 13.38
CA THR A 27 1.98 6.86 14.07
C THR A 27 1.16 7.82 13.19
N HIS A 28 1.71 8.27 12.07
CA HIS A 28 1.05 9.19 11.13
C HIS A 28 0.39 8.50 9.94
N TYR A 29 0.54 7.18 9.82
CA TYR A 29 0.02 6.40 8.70
C TYR A 29 -1.28 5.71 9.06
N THR A 30 -2.22 5.73 8.11
CA THR A 30 -3.42 4.91 8.12
C THR A 30 -3.40 4.00 6.91
N ALA A 31 -3.12 2.73 7.12
CA ALA A 31 -3.16 1.69 6.09
C ALA A 31 -4.51 0.95 6.02
N ASN A 32 -4.86 0.44 4.82
CA ASN A 32 -5.90 -0.56 4.60
C ASN A 32 -5.52 -1.52 3.46
N PHE A 33 -6.10 -2.72 3.46
CA PHE A 33 -5.98 -3.69 2.37
C PHE A 33 -7.30 -3.83 1.63
N ASP A 34 -7.21 -3.87 0.31
CA ASP A 34 -8.26 -4.30 -0.60
C ASP A 34 -7.82 -5.62 -1.24
N LEU A 35 -8.22 -6.72 -0.60
CA LEU A 35 -7.86 -8.08 -1.02
C LEU A 35 -8.76 -8.61 -2.13
N GLU A 36 -9.90 -7.94 -2.39
CA GLU A 36 -10.84 -8.32 -3.44
C GLU A 36 -10.36 -7.83 -4.82
N ASP A 37 -9.52 -6.79 -4.83
CA ASP A 37 -8.82 -6.35 -6.03
C ASP A 37 -7.84 -7.42 -6.54
N CYS A 38 -7.82 -7.63 -7.87
CA CYS A 38 -6.92 -8.56 -8.55
C CYS A 38 -5.44 -8.33 -8.19
N ASP A 39 -5.09 -7.07 -7.92
CA ASP A 39 -3.74 -6.64 -7.60
C ASP A 39 -3.44 -6.61 -6.10
N ARG A 40 -4.40 -7.02 -5.23
CA ARG A 40 -4.24 -7.12 -3.77
C ARG A 40 -3.61 -5.87 -3.18
N ILE A 41 -4.40 -4.82 -3.16
CA ILE A 41 -3.93 -3.47 -2.95
C ILE A 41 -3.74 -3.18 -1.46
N LEU A 42 -2.62 -2.56 -1.11
CA LEU A 42 -2.38 -1.89 0.17
C LEU A 42 -2.41 -0.39 -0.06
N ARG A 43 -3.33 0.33 0.59
CA ARG A 43 -3.37 1.80 0.53
C ARG A 43 -2.85 2.37 1.83
N ILE A 44 -1.94 3.33 1.73
CA ILE A 44 -1.39 4.05 2.88
C ILE A 44 -1.73 5.52 2.74
N HIS A 45 -2.45 6.04 3.73
CA HIS A 45 -2.68 7.47 3.88
C HIS A 45 -1.73 8.05 4.93
N SER A 46 -1.03 9.13 4.59
CA SER A 46 -0.21 9.90 5.54
C SER A 46 -0.85 11.24 5.86
N SER A 47 -1.04 11.48 7.16
CA SER A 47 -1.54 12.74 7.72
C SER A 47 -0.53 13.89 7.64
N THR A 48 0.77 13.61 7.51
CA THR A 48 1.83 14.62 7.36
C THR A 48 2.10 14.99 5.90
N GLY A 49 1.42 14.33 4.95
CA GLY A 49 1.54 14.61 3.53
C GLY A 49 2.68 13.88 2.82
N LEU A 50 3.49 13.09 3.53
CA LEU A 50 4.58 12.30 2.96
C LEU A 50 4.39 10.82 3.30
N VAL A 51 4.45 9.98 2.26
CA VAL A 51 4.59 8.52 2.41
C VAL A 51 5.97 8.16 1.88
N GLU A 52 6.74 7.40 2.66
CA GLU A 52 8.07 6.92 2.26
C GLU A 52 7.94 5.47 1.77
N PRO A 53 7.80 5.24 0.46
CA PRO A 53 7.49 3.91 -0.06
C PRO A 53 8.59 2.89 0.23
N GLY A 54 9.86 3.30 0.28
CA GLY A 54 10.97 2.40 0.57
C GLY A 54 10.85 1.73 1.95
N PHE A 55 10.39 2.46 2.97
CA PHE A 55 10.19 1.89 4.30
C PHE A 55 9.02 0.91 4.34
N VAL A 56 7.92 1.25 3.66
CA VAL A 56 6.75 0.37 3.55
C VAL A 56 7.11 -0.93 2.86
N ILE A 57 7.81 -0.84 1.71
CA ILE A 57 8.23 -2.01 0.93
C ILE A 57 9.14 -2.90 1.77
N SER A 58 10.13 -2.32 2.47
CA SER A 58 11.04 -3.08 3.34
C SER A 58 10.28 -3.77 4.47
N LEU A 59 9.32 -3.09 5.11
CA LEU A 59 8.51 -3.65 6.18
C LEU A 59 7.67 -4.84 5.72
N VAL A 60 7.07 -4.75 4.53
CA VAL A 60 6.29 -5.85 3.92
C VAL A 60 7.20 -7.03 3.56
N GLN A 61 8.42 -6.74 3.06
CA GLN A 61 9.44 -7.75 2.74
C GLN A 61 9.96 -8.49 3.99
N ASP A 62 10.22 -7.77 5.07
CA ASP A 62 10.64 -8.35 6.36
C ASP A 62 9.57 -9.30 6.94
N PHE A 63 8.31 -9.07 6.58
CA PHE A 63 7.18 -9.95 6.95
C PHE A 63 6.96 -11.14 5.99
N GLY A 64 7.75 -11.24 4.92
CA GLY A 64 7.72 -12.35 3.95
C GLY A 64 6.84 -12.11 2.71
N PHE A 65 6.46 -10.87 2.42
CA PHE A 65 5.61 -10.50 1.28
C PHE A 65 6.30 -9.49 0.35
N THR A 66 5.71 -9.21 -0.80
CA THR A 66 6.20 -8.21 -1.76
C THR A 66 5.24 -7.04 -1.82
N ALA A 67 5.79 -5.82 -1.97
CA ALA A 67 5.03 -4.62 -2.25
C ALA A 67 5.74 -3.82 -3.35
N GLU A 68 4.96 -3.23 -4.26
CA GLU A 68 5.43 -2.31 -5.30
C GLU A 68 4.50 -1.10 -5.37
N VAL A 69 5.05 0.10 -5.56
CA VAL A 69 4.24 1.32 -5.74
C VAL A 69 3.48 1.19 -7.05
N LEU A 70 2.17 1.40 -6.98
CA LEU A 70 1.33 1.55 -8.15
C LEU A 70 1.15 3.04 -8.45
N PRO A 71 1.68 3.53 -9.59
CA PRO A 71 1.39 4.89 -10.01
C PRO A 71 -0.12 5.01 -10.31
N ASP A 72 -0.71 6.17 -10.01
CA ASP A 72 -2.06 6.47 -10.45
C ASP A 72 -2.15 6.30 -11.96
N ASP A 73 -3.10 5.46 -12.42
CA ASP A 73 -3.43 5.33 -13.84
C ASP A 73 -3.80 6.71 -14.38
N VAL A 74 -2.85 7.38 -15.04
CA VAL A 74 -3.19 8.38 -16.04
C VAL A 74 -3.71 7.55 -17.22
N PRO A 75 -5.02 7.56 -17.55
CA PRO A 75 -5.49 6.76 -18.66
C PRO A 75 -4.77 7.23 -19.92
N LEU A 76 -3.97 6.35 -20.53
CA LEU A 76 -3.20 6.60 -21.75
C LEU A 76 -4.08 6.86 -23.00
N ASN A 77 -5.36 7.21 -22.83
CA ASN A 77 -6.33 7.24 -23.91
C ASN A 77 -7.44 8.30 -23.78
N GLN A 78 -7.13 9.49 -23.28
CA GLN A 78 -7.97 10.66 -23.59
C GLN A 78 -7.50 11.27 -24.91
N PRO A 79 -8.27 11.15 -26.02
CA PRO A 79 -8.04 12.02 -27.16
C PRO A 79 -8.24 13.46 -26.70
N VAL A 80 -7.20 14.29 -26.86
CA VAL A 80 -7.32 15.74 -26.85
C VAL A 80 -8.24 16.12 -28.02
N PHE A 81 -9.48 16.50 -27.72
CA PHE A 81 -10.36 17.17 -28.66
C PHE A 81 -10.24 18.68 -28.49
#